data_AF-A0A9E4XQ75-F1
#
_entry.id   AF-A0A9E4XQ75-F1
#
_cell.length_a   1.000
_cell.length_b   1.000
_cell.length_c   1.000
_cell.angle_alpha   90.00
_cell.angle_beta   90.00
_cell.angle_gamma   90.00
#
_symmetry.space_group_name_H-M   'P 1'
#
loop_
_entity.id
_entity.type
_entity.pdbx_description
1 polymer ?
#
loop_
_entity_poly.entity_id
_entity_poly.type
_entity_poly.pdbx_seq_one_letter_code
_entity_poly.pdbx_strand_id
1 'polypeptide(L)'
;MTVRQKRAPNVEIPLPAESEEESDWQTALVSGFRQWAKSSIGYFVRMAPLMIAAGFISGLVIQWLSPDTVAEYLGNDALGVIIAATFGILINVPLLFEIPLVALLLLLGMGTAPAAALLFTAAAGGPVTFWGMARLMPRRSIATFAGATWTLGAIGGLIVLAGSTFIWDDGGLGERVAAANTCDQIDVLQKGVLYETLSIEEIRLSLDAISDDLDANDEPMRTAGKRFVGWAREIAHGGFYDYPTFGVMNYLETYEQMELHVQVDGALRRVGDLCEWGSTTTDDTGYASTTHSDGEDKLAVGGSSTGLTGSTTPSGPARLPTDASVRSAEDAREAVVNFLGEQSWGFFGATCAMWLDFDYRWERDGTFYSEDESRWLVKYTQNDGRIVGLPVLAFRVDPVTGEVKGDNKIEGDRAGISEDCDEF
;
A
#
# COMPACT_ATOMS: atom_id res chain seq x y z
N MET A 1 -35.90 -21.99 -77.91
CA MET A 1 -35.03 -23.08 -77.41
C MET A 1 -35.37 -23.32 -75.96
N THR A 2 -36.12 -24.39 -75.67
CA THR A 2 -36.50 -24.78 -74.31
C THR A 2 -35.66 -25.99 -73.90
N VAL A 3 -34.80 -25.82 -72.91
CA VAL A 3 -33.92 -26.88 -72.40
C VAL A 3 -34.77 -27.83 -71.56
N ARG A 4 -34.98 -29.05 -72.06
CA ARG A 4 -35.70 -30.13 -71.39
C ARG A 4 -34.79 -30.71 -70.30
N GLN A 5 -35.04 -30.34 -69.04
CA GLN A 5 -34.37 -30.94 -67.88
C GLN A 5 -34.74 -32.43 -67.81
N LYS A 6 -33.78 -33.33 -68.07
CA LYS A 6 -33.92 -34.76 -67.80
C LYS A 6 -33.82 -34.97 -66.29
N ARG A 7 -34.88 -35.48 -65.68
CA ARG A 7 -34.92 -35.92 -64.28
C ARG A 7 -34.03 -37.17 -64.16
N ALA A 8 -33.01 -37.11 -63.30
CA ALA A 8 -32.13 -38.25 -63.00
C ALA A 8 -32.93 -39.37 -62.30
N PRO A 9 -32.53 -40.65 -62.45
CA PRO A 9 -33.22 -41.77 -61.80
C PRO A 9 -33.00 -41.72 -60.29
N ASN A 10 -34.04 -42.08 -59.53
CA ASN A 10 -34.01 -42.11 -58.07
C ASN A 10 -33.11 -43.28 -57.63
N VAL A 11 -31.89 -42.98 -57.19
CA VAL A 11 -30.98 -43.95 -56.58
C VAL A 11 -31.29 -43.93 -55.08
N GLU A 12 -31.99 -44.95 -54.59
CA GLU A 12 -32.13 -45.21 -53.16
C GLU A 12 -30.77 -45.69 -52.64
N ILE A 13 -30.03 -44.77 -52.01
CA ILE A 13 -28.80 -45.06 -51.28
C ILE A 13 -29.22 -45.78 -49.99
N PRO A 14 -28.81 -47.04 -49.75
CA PRO A 14 -29.02 -47.67 -48.46
C PRO A 14 -28.25 -46.86 -47.42
N LEU A 15 -28.98 -46.17 -46.54
CA LEU A 15 -28.38 -45.53 -45.37
C LEU A 15 -27.77 -46.66 -44.52
N PRO A 16 -26.47 -46.61 -44.19
CA PRO A 16 -25.91 -47.54 -43.23
C PRO A 16 -26.72 -47.38 -41.94
N ALA A 17 -27.18 -48.50 -41.39
CA ALA A 17 -27.88 -48.51 -40.12
C ALA A 17 -27.02 -47.77 -39.09
N GLU A 18 -27.50 -46.64 -38.59
CA GLU A 18 -26.95 -45.98 -37.42
C GLU A 18 -27.09 -46.98 -36.27
N SER A 19 -26.01 -47.70 -35.98
CA SER A 19 -25.80 -48.20 -34.64
C SER A 19 -25.60 -46.97 -33.78
N GLU A 20 -26.63 -46.61 -33.02
CA GLU A 20 -26.49 -45.78 -31.83
C GLU A 20 -25.57 -46.54 -30.87
N GLU A 21 -24.26 -46.46 -31.10
CA GLU A 21 -23.27 -46.70 -30.06
C GLU A 21 -23.46 -45.56 -29.08
N GLU A 22 -24.18 -45.86 -28.00
CA GLU A 22 -24.34 -45.01 -26.83
C GLU A 22 -22.93 -44.71 -26.30
N SER A 23 -22.31 -43.65 -26.83
CA SER A 23 -20.96 -43.27 -26.46
C SER A 23 -21.01 -42.80 -25.01
N ASP A 24 -20.52 -43.64 -24.11
CA ASP A 24 -20.43 -43.34 -22.70
C ASP A 24 -19.63 -42.05 -22.51
N TRP A 25 -20.34 -40.95 -22.27
CA TRP A 25 -19.81 -39.60 -22.16
C TRP A 25 -18.70 -39.52 -21.12
N GLN A 26 -18.78 -40.34 -20.08
CA GLN A 26 -17.77 -40.41 -19.04
C GLN A 26 -16.43 -40.94 -19.60
N THR A 27 -16.48 -42.00 -20.41
CA THR A 27 -15.29 -42.57 -21.04
C THR A 27 -14.70 -41.63 -22.10
N ALA A 28 -15.54 -40.92 -22.85
CA ALA A 28 -15.10 -39.90 -23.81
C ALA A 28 -14.40 -38.70 -23.11
N LEU A 29 -14.97 -38.21 -22.00
CA LEU A 29 -14.39 -37.11 -21.22
C LEU A 29 -13.08 -37.52 -20.54
N VAL A 30 -13.00 -38.70 -19.93
CA VAL A 30 -11.79 -39.17 -19.24
C VAL A 30 -10.66 -39.44 -20.22
N SER A 31 -10.96 -40.07 -21.36
CA SER A 31 -9.96 -40.31 -22.40
C SER A 31 -9.51 -39.01 -23.08
N GLY A 32 -10.44 -38.10 -23.38
CA GLY A 32 -10.17 -36.76 -23.90
C GLY A 32 -9.30 -35.94 -22.94
N PHE A 33 -9.65 -35.90 -21.65
CA PHE A 33 -8.88 -35.20 -20.63
C PHE A 33 -7.47 -35.77 -20.49
N ARG A 34 -7.31 -37.10 -20.52
CA ARG A 34 -5.98 -37.73 -20.43
C ARG A 34 -5.11 -37.39 -21.64
N GLN A 35 -5.68 -37.37 -22.84
CA GLN A 35 -4.94 -36.98 -24.06
C GLN A 35 -4.61 -35.48 -24.07
N TRP A 36 -5.55 -34.65 -23.64
CA TRP A 36 -5.34 -33.22 -23.45
C TRP A 36 -4.23 -32.97 -22.42
N ALA A 37 -4.33 -33.53 -21.21
CA ALA A 37 -3.36 -33.35 -20.14
C ALA A 37 -1.97 -33.84 -20.55
N LYS A 38 -1.86 -35.01 -21.21
CA LYS A 38 -0.59 -35.52 -21.72
C LYS A 38 0.04 -34.58 -22.75
N SER A 39 -0.78 -34.00 -23.63
CA SER A 39 -0.30 -33.04 -24.63
C SER A 39 0.11 -31.71 -23.98
N SER A 40 -0.74 -31.15 -23.11
CA SER A 40 -0.50 -29.90 -22.39
C SER A 40 0.76 -29.97 -21.53
N ILE A 41 0.93 -31.03 -20.74
CA ILE A 41 2.14 -31.25 -19.92
C ILE A 41 3.36 -31.43 -20.82
N GLY A 42 3.24 -32.15 -21.93
CA GLY A 42 4.33 -32.30 -22.89
C GLY A 42 4.82 -30.96 -23.47
N TYR A 43 3.88 -30.08 -23.83
CA TYR A 43 4.21 -28.73 -24.29
C TYR A 43 4.76 -27.85 -23.16
N PHE A 44 4.18 -27.91 -21.97
CA PHE A 44 4.64 -27.15 -20.81
C PHE A 44 6.08 -27.48 -20.47
N VAL A 45 6.42 -28.77 -20.31
CA VAL A 45 7.79 -29.21 -19.99
C VAL A 45 8.79 -28.81 -21.09
N ARG A 46 8.34 -28.74 -22.34
CA ARG A 46 9.19 -28.34 -23.47
C ARG A 46 9.43 -26.83 -23.54
N MET A 47 8.44 -26.01 -23.17
CA MET A 47 8.52 -24.54 -23.22
C MET A 47 9.04 -23.91 -21.92
N ALA A 48 8.78 -24.55 -20.76
CA ALA A 48 9.14 -24.03 -19.44
C ALA A 48 10.62 -23.66 -19.30
N PRO A 49 11.60 -24.45 -19.78
CA PRO A 49 13.02 -24.07 -19.66
C PRO A 49 13.35 -22.77 -20.39
N LEU A 50 12.76 -22.55 -21.56
CA LEU A 50 12.98 -21.35 -22.35
C LEU A 50 12.31 -20.12 -21.72
N MET A 51 11.12 -20.31 -21.13
CA MET A 51 10.43 -19.24 -20.39
C MET A 51 11.14 -18.87 -19.08
N ILE A 52 11.64 -19.84 -18.32
CA ILE A 52 12.43 -19.61 -17.10
C ILE A 52 13.72 -18.85 -17.45
N ALA A 53 14.43 -19.28 -18.50
CA ALA A 53 15.64 -18.59 -18.94
C ALA A 53 15.34 -17.14 -19.39
N ALA A 54 14.26 -16.93 -20.15
CA ALA A 54 13.85 -15.60 -20.57
C ALA A 54 13.47 -14.69 -19.38
N GLY A 55 12.70 -15.21 -18.41
CA GLY A 55 12.34 -14.48 -17.20
C GLY A 55 13.56 -14.13 -16.34
N PHE A 56 14.49 -15.07 -16.17
CA PHE A 56 15.73 -14.84 -15.42
C PHE A 56 16.61 -13.75 -16.08
N ILE A 57 16.79 -13.81 -17.40
CA ILE A 57 17.54 -12.78 -18.14
C ILE A 57 16.84 -11.43 -18.02
N SER A 58 15.51 -11.39 -18.16
CA SER A 58 14.74 -10.15 -18.03
C SER A 58 14.88 -9.54 -16.63
N GLY A 59 14.79 -10.35 -15.58
CA GLY A 59 14.98 -9.90 -14.20
C GLY A 59 16.40 -9.39 -13.93
N LEU A 60 17.42 -9.99 -14.54
CA LEU A 60 18.81 -9.55 -14.41
C LEU A 60 19.09 -8.24 -15.16
N VAL A 61 18.49 -8.04 -16.33
CA VAL A 61 18.59 -6.78 -17.09
C VAL A 61 17.97 -5.62 -16.31
N ILE A 62 16.84 -5.86 -15.63
CA ILE A 62 16.17 -4.86 -14.80
C ILE A 62 17.09 -4.32 -13.70
N GLN A 63 17.95 -5.15 -13.12
CA GLN A 63 18.89 -4.70 -12.07
C GLN A 63 19.97 -3.74 -12.59
N TRP A 64 20.16 -3.66 -13.92
CA TRP A 64 21.11 -2.74 -14.54
C TRP A 64 20.45 -1.45 -15.04
N LEU A 65 19.14 -1.31 -14.90
CA LEU A 65 18.42 -0.09 -15.26
C LEU A 65 18.40 0.86 -14.08
N SER A 66 19.03 2.03 -14.24
CA SER A 66 18.89 3.14 -13.29
C SER A 66 17.66 3.98 -13.64
N PRO A 67 16.97 4.57 -12.65
CA PRO A 67 15.84 5.48 -12.89
C PRO A 67 16.20 6.62 -13.84
N ASP A 68 17.38 7.23 -13.68
CA ASP A 68 17.85 8.34 -14.53
C ASP A 68 17.93 7.95 -16.01
N THR A 69 18.43 6.74 -16.31
CA THR A 69 18.53 6.26 -17.69
C THR A 69 17.15 5.98 -18.27
N VAL A 70 16.22 5.46 -17.48
CA VAL A 70 14.85 5.17 -17.93
C VAL A 70 14.11 6.48 -18.18
N ALA A 71 14.20 7.46 -17.29
CA ALA A 71 13.59 8.76 -17.46
C ALA A 71 14.15 9.54 -18.66
N GLU A 72 15.45 9.46 -18.93
CA GLU A 72 16.09 10.15 -20.05
C GLU A 72 15.74 9.52 -21.41
N TYR A 73 15.78 8.19 -21.53
CA TYR A 73 15.61 7.50 -22.82
C TYR A 73 14.19 6.98 -23.09
N LEU A 74 13.40 6.72 -22.04
CA LEU A 74 12.02 6.26 -22.11
C LEU A 74 11.07 7.28 -21.47
N GLY A 75 11.46 8.56 -21.47
CA GLY A 75 10.62 9.68 -21.06
C GLY A 75 9.37 9.83 -21.92
N ASN A 76 8.43 10.66 -21.48
CA ASN A 76 7.15 10.86 -22.16
C ASN A 76 7.29 11.79 -23.39
N ASP A 77 8.08 11.37 -24.37
CA ASP A 77 8.38 12.10 -25.58
C ASP A 77 8.39 11.19 -26.82
N ALA A 78 8.44 11.79 -28.01
CA ALA A 78 8.38 11.05 -29.26
C ALA A 78 9.59 10.13 -29.49
N LEU A 79 10.77 10.49 -28.96
CA LEU A 79 11.98 9.68 -29.05
C LEU A 79 11.83 8.45 -28.15
N GLY A 80 11.35 8.63 -26.91
CA GLY A 80 11.00 7.55 -26.00
C GLY A 80 10.02 6.55 -26.62
N VAL A 81 8.95 7.02 -27.29
CA VAL A 81 7.99 6.17 -28.01
C VAL A 81 8.65 5.31 -29.10
N ILE A 82 9.56 5.90 -29.89
CA ILE A 82 10.26 5.20 -30.96
C ILE A 82 11.22 4.14 -30.40
N ILE A 83 11.94 4.48 -29.34
CA ILE A 83 12.84 3.55 -28.64
C ILE A 83 12.03 2.38 -28.08
N ALA A 84 10.94 2.67 -27.35
CA ALA A 84 10.08 1.67 -26.75
C ALA A 84 9.43 0.72 -27.79
N ALA A 85 8.91 1.27 -28.89
CA ALA A 85 8.35 0.47 -29.99
C ALA A 85 9.41 -0.43 -30.64
N THR A 86 10.67 0.02 -30.69
CA THR A 86 11.77 -0.79 -31.20
C THR A 86 12.10 -1.91 -30.24
N PHE A 87 12.26 -1.61 -28.94
CA PHE A 87 12.52 -2.62 -27.93
C PHE A 87 11.40 -3.65 -27.83
N GLY A 88 10.13 -3.26 -27.93
CA GLY A 88 9.03 -4.22 -27.85
C GLY A 88 9.08 -5.29 -28.94
N ILE A 89 9.51 -4.94 -30.16
CA ILE A 89 9.72 -5.94 -31.24
C ILE A 89 10.93 -6.83 -30.99
N LEU A 90 11.94 -6.32 -30.30
CA LEU A 90 13.17 -7.06 -30.01
C LEU A 90 13.03 -7.99 -28.80
N ILE A 91 12.12 -7.68 -27.87
CA ILE A 91 11.90 -8.44 -26.66
C ILE A 91 10.93 -9.59 -26.95
N ASN A 92 11.40 -10.84 -26.87
CA ASN A 92 10.55 -12.03 -26.92
C ASN A 92 10.32 -12.56 -25.50
N VAL A 93 9.47 -11.85 -24.76
CA VAL A 93 9.09 -12.19 -23.40
C VAL A 93 7.62 -12.65 -23.42
N PRO A 94 7.25 -13.73 -22.70
CA PRO A 94 5.86 -14.14 -22.59
C PRO A 94 4.97 -13.02 -22.05
N LEU A 95 3.75 -12.88 -22.56
CA LEU A 95 2.78 -11.84 -22.16
C LEU A 95 2.63 -11.69 -20.63
N LEU A 96 2.76 -12.79 -19.86
CA LEU A 96 2.67 -12.79 -18.41
C LEU A 96 3.80 -12.01 -17.70
N PHE A 97 4.92 -11.77 -18.36
CA PHE A 97 6.08 -11.03 -17.85
C PHE A 97 6.20 -9.62 -18.43
N GLU A 98 5.47 -9.32 -19.51
CA GLU A 98 5.50 -8.02 -20.17
C GLU A 98 4.80 -6.94 -19.33
N ILE A 99 3.65 -7.26 -18.73
CA ILE A 99 2.88 -6.30 -17.91
C ILE A 99 3.67 -5.92 -16.63
N PRO A 100 4.21 -6.87 -15.83
CA PRO A 100 5.03 -6.52 -14.66
C PRO A 100 6.27 -5.72 -15.03
N LEU A 101 6.91 -6.03 -16.17
CA LEU A 101 8.06 -5.28 -16.66
C LEU A 101 7.71 -3.83 -16.96
N VAL A 102 6.61 -3.60 -17.68
CA VAL A 102 6.15 -2.24 -18.01
C VAL A 102 5.75 -1.49 -16.74
N ALA A 103 5.06 -2.14 -15.80
CA ALA A 103 4.72 -1.55 -14.50
C ALA A 103 5.98 -1.13 -13.74
N LEU A 104 7.01 -1.96 -13.70
CA LEU A 104 8.27 -1.62 -13.06
C LEU A 104 8.99 -0.46 -13.77
N LEU A 105 9.03 -0.46 -15.10
CA LEU A 105 9.63 0.65 -15.85
C LEU A 105 8.87 1.97 -15.60
N LEU A 106 7.54 1.94 -15.44
CA LEU A 106 6.75 3.10 -15.03
C LEU A 106 7.15 3.59 -13.64
N LEU A 107 7.37 2.67 -12.68
CA LEU A 107 7.89 3.02 -11.35
C LEU A 107 9.29 3.63 -11.42
N LEU A 108 10.11 3.24 -12.41
CA LEU A 108 11.45 3.78 -12.65
C LEU A 108 11.44 5.10 -13.47
N GLY A 109 10.26 5.65 -13.82
CA GLY A 109 10.14 6.94 -14.52
C GLY A 109 9.89 6.86 -16.03
N MET A 110 9.53 5.70 -16.58
CA MET A 110 9.10 5.60 -17.98
C MET A 110 7.79 6.38 -18.21
N GLY A 111 7.70 7.09 -19.33
CA GLY A 111 6.48 7.78 -19.75
C GLY A 111 5.33 6.83 -20.12
N THR A 112 4.09 7.31 -20.01
CA THR A 112 2.90 6.52 -20.37
C THR A 112 2.78 6.26 -21.87
N ALA A 113 3.25 7.18 -22.72
CA ALA A 113 3.28 6.99 -24.17
C ALA A 113 4.26 5.89 -24.62
N PRO A 114 5.54 5.87 -24.19
CA PRO A 114 6.44 4.76 -24.50
C PRO A 114 5.97 3.44 -23.88
N ALA A 115 5.36 3.45 -22.68
CA ALA A 115 4.76 2.27 -22.08
C ALA A 115 3.71 1.64 -23.00
N ALA A 116 2.80 2.46 -23.53
CA ALA A 116 1.78 2.01 -24.48
C ALA A 116 2.41 1.47 -25.77
N ALA A 117 3.42 2.17 -26.32
CA ALA A 117 4.13 1.73 -27.52
C ALA A 117 4.80 0.37 -27.33
N LEU A 118 5.43 0.15 -26.17
CA LEU A 118 6.05 -1.11 -25.79
C LEU A 118 5.00 -2.23 -25.74
N LEU A 119 3.89 -2.03 -25.03
CA LEU A 119 2.82 -3.03 -24.90
C LEU A 119 2.17 -3.39 -26.25
N PHE A 120 1.98 -2.41 -27.13
CA PHE A 120 1.43 -2.68 -28.47
C PHE A 120 2.40 -3.46 -29.37
N THR A 121 3.70 -3.26 -29.21
CA THR A 121 4.72 -3.92 -30.04
C THR A 121 5.16 -5.27 -29.51
N ALA A 122 5.38 -5.41 -28.20
CA ALA A 122 5.82 -6.66 -27.57
C ALA A 122 4.74 -7.75 -27.60
N ALA A 123 3.46 -7.39 -27.43
CA ALA A 123 2.36 -8.35 -27.54
C ALA A 123 2.19 -8.97 -28.95
N ALA A 124 2.66 -8.29 -30.00
CA ALA A 124 2.46 -8.71 -31.39
C ALA A 124 3.47 -9.77 -31.88
N GLY A 125 4.68 -9.82 -31.30
CA GLY A 125 5.67 -10.85 -31.59
C GLY A 125 7.11 -10.37 -31.49
N GLY A 126 8.03 -11.31 -31.23
CA GLY A 126 9.45 -11.05 -31.05
C GLY A 126 10.38 -11.87 -31.96
N PRO A 127 11.70 -11.84 -31.73
CA PRO A 127 12.66 -12.50 -32.62
C PRO A 127 12.45 -14.00 -32.78
N VAL A 128 11.96 -14.70 -31.75
CA VAL A 128 11.70 -16.15 -31.79
C VAL A 128 10.51 -16.46 -32.70
N THR A 129 9.45 -15.65 -32.66
CA THR A 129 8.28 -15.84 -33.54
C THR A 129 8.66 -15.55 -35.00
N PHE A 130 9.41 -14.48 -35.26
CA PHE A 130 9.92 -14.19 -36.60
C PHE A 130 10.87 -15.28 -37.11
N TRP A 131 11.76 -15.81 -36.26
CA TRP A 131 12.64 -16.92 -36.61
C TRP A 131 11.87 -18.22 -36.91
N GLY A 132 10.83 -18.51 -36.12
CA GLY A 132 9.93 -19.64 -36.36
C GLY A 132 9.22 -19.53 -37.71
N MET A 133 8.67 -18.35 -38.01
CA MET A 133 7.97 -18.06 -39.26
C MET A 133 8.90 -17.98 -40.48
N ALA A 134 10.19 -17.67 -40.29
CA ALA A 134 11.19 -17.64 -41.37
C ALA A 134 11.40 -18.99 -42.07
N ARG A 135 10.97 -20.09 -41.46
CA ARG A 135 10.95 -21.42 -42.10
C ARG A 135 9.78 -21.62 -43.06
N LEU A 136 8.70 -20.85 -42.91
CA LEU A 136 7.43 -21.04 -43.60
C LEU A 136 7.08 -19.91 -44.57
N MET A 137 7.65 -18.71 -44.38
CA MET A 137 7.34 -17.52 -45.19
C MET A 137 8.60 -16.87 -45.77
N PRO A 138 8.51 -16.22 -46.94
CA PRO A 138 9.61 -15.47 -47.51
C PRO A 138 9.99 -14.28 -46.62
N ARG A 139 11.30 -13.99 -46.51
CA ARG A 139 11.85 -12.95 -45.63
C ARG A 139 11.21 -11.57 -45.77
N ARG A 140 10.73 -11.23 -46.98
CA ARG A 140 10.02 -9.96 -47.24
C ARG A 140 8.73 -9.85 -46.44
N SER A 141 7.95 -10.93 -46.33
CA SER A 141 6.70 -10.94 -45.57
C SER A 141 6.94 -10.74 -44.07
N ILE A 142 8.03 -11.29 -43.53
CA ILE A 142 8.40 -11.13 -42.12
C ILE A 142 8.85 -9.70 -41.84
N ALA A 143 9.65 -9.11 -42.73
CA ALA A 143 10.05 -7.71 -42.62
C ALA A 143 8.83 -6.77 -42.71
N THR A 144 7.87 -7.06 -43.60
CA THR A 144 6.61 -6.29 -43.68
C THR A 144 5.78 -6.45 -42.41
N PHE A 145 5.68 -7.65 -41.84
CA PHE A 145 4.95 -7.89 -40.61
C PHE A 145 5.59 -7.16 -39.41
N ALA A 146 6.90 -7.31 -39.21
CA ALA A 146 7.63 -6.60 -38.16
C ALA A 146 7.56 -5.07 -38.34
N GLY A 147 7.71 -4.58 -39.57
CA GLY A 147 7.57 -3.16 -39.89
C GLY A 147 6.16 -2.64 -39.64
N ALA A 148 5.12 -3.40 -40.00
CA ALA A 148 3.73 -3.02 -39.74
C ALA A 148 3.44 -2.97 -38.23
N THR A 149 3.89 -3.97 -37.47
CA THR A 149 3.80 -3.99 -36.01
C THR A 149 4.50 -2.77 -35.39
N TRP A 150 5.71 -2.46 -35.85
CA TRP A 150 6.48 -1.31 -35.38
C TRP A 150 5.73 -0.01 -35.62
N THR A 151 5.24 0.19 -36.86
CA THR A 151 4.47 1.39 -37.20
C THR A 151 3.20 1.49 -36.39
N LEU A 152 2.49 0.39 -36.17
CA LEU A 152 1.25 0.38 -35.42
C LEU A 152 1.49 0.72 -33.94
N GLY A 153 2.51 0.13 -33.32
CA GLY A 153 2.84 0.44 -31.93
C GLY A 153 3.41 1.85 -31.74
N ALA A 154 4.22 2.33 -32.68
CA ALA A 154 4.68 3.72 -32.67
C ALA A 154 3.51 4.71 -32.83
N ILE A 155 2.57 4.44 -33.75
CA ILE A 155 1.34 5.24 -33.90
C ILE A 155 0.49 5.17 -32.63
N GLY A 156 0.32 3.99 -32.04
CA GLY A 156 -0.41 3.81 -30.78
C GLY A 156 0.19 4.64 -29.65
N GLY A 157 1.51 4.58 -29.47
CA GLY A 157 2.23 5.40 -28.49
C GLY A 157 2.11 6.90 -28.78
N LEU A 158 2.21 7.33 -30.04
CA LEU A 158 2.04 8.73 -30.43
C LEU A 158 0.61 9.23 -30.23
N ILE A 159 -0.40 8.38 -30.42
CA ILE A 159 -1.80 8.69 -30.10
C ILE A 159 -1.95 8.86 -28.59
N VAL A 160 -1.30 8.04 -27.77
CA VAL A 160 -1.30 8.20 -26.31
C VAL A 160 -0.56 9.48 -25.91
N LEU A 161 0.57 9.80 -26.55
CA LEU A 161 1.31 11.04 -26.31
C LEU A 161 0.51 12.30 -26.66
N ALA A 162 -0.18 12.28 -27.80
CA ALA A 162 -1.08 13.36 -28.19
C ALA A 162 -2.33 13.38 -27.30
N GLY A 163 -2.85 12.21 -26.93
CA GLY A 163 -3.98 12.06 -26.03
C GLY A 163 -3.67 12.53 -24.62
N SER A 164 -2.44 12.39 -24.13
CA SER A 164 -2.06 12.88 -22.80
C SER A 164 -2.13 14.40 -22.71
N THR A 165 -1.89 15.13 -23.80
CA THR A 165 -2.04 16.59 -23.79
C THR A 165 -3.49 17.08 -23.89
N PHE A 166 -4.46 16.20 -24.18
CA PHE A 166 -5.85 16.58 -24.44
C PHE A 166 -6.91 15.83 -23.61
N ILE A 167 -6.58 14.66 -23.06
CA ILE A 167 -7.53 13.70 -22.47
C ILE A 167 -7.07 13.16 -21.10
N TRP A 168 -5.75 13.09 -20.82
CA TRP A 168 -5.20 12.49 -19.60
C TRP A 168 -4.35 13.47 -18.79
N ASP A 169 -4.98 14.44 -18.13
CA ASP A 169 -4.37 15.17 -17.00
C ASP A 169 -4.53 14.42 -15.65
N ASP A 170 -5.34 13.35 -15.59
CA ASP A 170 -5.70 12.71 -14.31
C ASP A 170 -4.98 11.38 -14.02
N GLY A 171 -3.95 11.04 -14.81
CA GLY A 171 -3.23 9.78 -14.66
C GLY A 171 -2.45 9.69 -13.34
N GLY A 172 -1.89 10.83 -12.89
CA GLY A 172 -1.28 11.08 -11.58
C GLY A 172 -0.28 10.05 -11.06
N LEU A 173 0.04 8.97 -11.77
CA LEU A 173 0.69 7.80 -11.20
C LEU A 173 2.11 8.12 -10.77
N GLY A 174 2.84 8.88 -11.60
CA GLY A 174 4.18 9.36 -11.25
C GLY A 174 4.15 10.26 -10.01
N GLU A 175 3.22 11.22 -9.96
CA GLU A 175 3.07 12.14 -8.83
C GLU A 175 2.61 11.41 -7.56
N ARG A 176 1.74 10.40 -7.68
CA ARG A 176 1.26 9.55 -6.57
C ARG A 176 2.35 8.63 -6.03
N VAL A 177 3.19 8.09 -6.91
CA VAL A 177 4.37 7.30 -6.52
C VAL A 177 5.41 8.20 -5.87
N ALA A 178 5.66 9.39 -6.42
CA ALA A 178 6.55 10.38 -5.82
C ALA A 178 6.04 10.84 -4.44
N ALA A 179 4.73 11.08 -4.30
CA ALA A 179 4.09 11.42 -3.03
C ALA A 179 4.23 10.28 -2.02
N ALA A 180 3.96 9.04 -2.42
CA ALA A 180 4.12 7.88 -1.54
C ALA A 180 5.57 7.72 -1.05
N ASN A 181 6.56 7.86 -1.93
CA ASN A 181 7.98 7.81 -1.56
C ASN A 181 8.37 8.96 -0.62
N THR A 182 7.91 10.18 -0.92
CA THR A 182 8.16 11.37 -0.09
C THR A 182 7.53 11.22 1.30
N CYS A 183 6.31 10.67 1.37
CA CYS A 183 5.66 10.33 2.62
C CYS A 183 6.51 9.33 3.43
N ASP A 184 6.92 8.22 2.83
CA ASP A 184 7.73 7.20 3.52
C ASP A 184 9.04 7.79 4.06
N GLN A 185 9.76 8.58 3.25
CA GLN A 185 11.00 9.23 3.68
C GLN A 185 10.80 10.18 4.86
N ILE A 186 9.75 11.01 4.84
CA ILE A 186 9.47 11.96 5.93
C ILE A 186 9.00 11.22 7.19
N ASP A 187 8.19 10.17 7.07
CA ASP A 187 7.75 9.34 8.21
C ASP A 187 8.93 8.64 8.89
N VAL A 188 9.81 8.01 8.10
CA VAL A 188 11.04 7.39 8.60
C VAL A 188 11.94 8.41 9.28
N LEU A 189 12.14 9.58 8.66
CA LEU A 189 12.94 10.65 9.23
C LEU A 189 12.33 11.15 10.55
N GLN A 190 11.04 11.42 10.59
CA GLN A 190 10.34 11.87 11.81
C GLN A 190 10.47 10.85 12.93
N LYS A 191 10.19 9.57 12.65
CA LYS A 191 10.33 8.49 13.65
C LYS A 191 11.78 8.35 14.09
N GLY A 192 12.73 8.43 13.15
CA GLY A 192 14.14 8.32 13.46
C GLY A 192 14.66 9.44 14.36
N VAL A 193 14.13 10.66 14.17
CA VAL A 193 14.38 11.81 15.04
C VAL A 193 13.67 11.64 16.38
N LEU A 194 12.42 11.17 16.40
CA LEU A 194 11.62 11.00 17.62
C LEU A 194 12.22 9.94 18.56
N TYR A 195 12.71 8.84 18.00
CA TYR A 195 13.32 7.74 18.76
C TYR A 195 14.84 7.88 18.90
N GLU A 196 15.41 9.02 18.48
CA GLU A 196 16.86 9.29 18.50
C GLU A 196 17.71 8.20 17.82
N THR A 197 17.19 7.54 16.79
CA THR A 197 17.86 6.44 16.09
C THR A 197 18.77 6.91 14.97
N LEU A 198 18.58 8.14 14.47
CA LEU A 198 19.39 8.74 13.40
C LEU A 198 20.44 9.69 13.96
N SER A 199 21.65 9.73 13.42
CA SER A 199 22.61 10.79 13.75
C SER A 199 22.25 12.12 13.08
N ILE A 200 22.81 13.24 13.57
CA ILE A 200 22.60 14.57 12.98
C ILE A 200 22.99 14.62 11.49
N GLU A 201 24.04 13.88 11.11
CA GLU A 201 24.46 13.82 9.71
C GLU A 201 23.48 13.04 8.85
N GLU A 202 22.94 11.92 9.36
CA GLU A 202 21.89 11.15 8.68
C GLU A 202 20.61 11.98 8.52
N ILE A 203 20.23 12.77 9.52
CA ILE A 203 19.08 13.68 9.43
C ILE A 203 19.28 14.69 8.29
N ARG A 204 20.47 15.29 8.17
CA ARG A 204 20.78 16.24 7.09
C ARG A 204 20.73 15.58 5.72
N LEU A 205 21.35 14.41 5.59
CA LEU A 205 21.33 13.63 4.35
C LEU A 205 19.91 13.23 3.95
N SER A 206 19.07 12.83 4.90
CA SER A 206 17.65 12.54 4.66
C SER A 206 16.89 13.78 4.22
N LEU A 207 17.12 14.94 4.85
CA LEU A 207 16.49 16.19 4.46
C LEU A 207 16.89 16.65 3.05
N ASP A 208 18.15 16.42 2.66
CA ASP A 208 18.62 16.70 1.30
C ASP A 208 18.00 15.76 0.27
N ALA A 209 17.94 14.46 0.56
CA ALA A 209 17.26 13.49 -0.30
C ALA A 209 15.77 13.84 -0.51
N ILE A 210 15.05 14.14 0.58
CA ILE A 210 13.64 14.58 0.51
C ILE A 210 13.52 15.87 -0.31
N SER A 211 14.44 16.81 -0.14
CA SER A 211 14.44 18.08 -0.88
C SER A 211 14.54 17.89 -2.40
N ASP A 212 15.34 16.92 -2.84
CA ASP A 212 15.57 16.65 -4.26
C ASP A 212 14.35 15.94 -4.89
N ASP A 213 13.70 15.05 -4.15
CA ASP A 213 12.53 14.29 -4.62
C ASP A 213 11.24 15.16 -4.67
N LEU A 214 11.19 16.27 -3.91
CA LEU A 214 10.01 17.13 -3.82
C LEU A 214 9.59 17.80 -5.14
N ASP A 215 10.49 17.98 -6.11
CA ASP A 215 10.13 18.58 -7.39
C ASP A 215 9.31 17.66 -8.30
N ALA A 216 9.38 16.35 -8.08
CA ALA A 216 8.58 15.34 -8.79
C ALA A 216 7.14 15.19 -8.26
N ASN A 217 6.82 15.86 -7.16
CA ASN A 217 5.52 15.79 -6.50
C ASN A 217 4.52 16.81 -7.07
N ASP A 218 3.24 16.54 -6.82
CA ASP A 218 2.16 17.50 -7.09
C ASP A 218 2.29 18.74 -6.20
N GLU A 219 1.65 19.85 -6.62
CA GLU A 219 1.85 21.15 -5.99
C GLU A 219 1.52 21.19 -4.47
N PRO A 220 0.44 20.54 -3.98
CA PRO A 220 0.17 20.41 -2.56
C PRO A 220 1.32 19.77 -1.78
N MET A 221 1.79 18.59 -2.19
CA MET A 221 2.86 17.86 -1.51
C MET A 221 4.19 18.60 -1.62
N ARG A 222 4.54 19.10 -2.81
CA ARG A 222 5.75 19.89 -3.05
C ARG A 222 5.81 21.11 -2.13
N THR A 223 4.70 21.83 -1.97
CA THR A 223 4.64 23.02 -1.11
C THR A 223 4.74 22.67 0.37
N ALA A 224 4.05 21.62 0.82
CA ALA A 224 4.08 21.17 2.21
C ALA A 224 5.46 20.64 2.59
N GLY A 225 6.04 19.75 1.78
CA GLY A 225 7.34 19.16 2.01
C GLY A 225 8.48 20.19 1.95
N LYS A 226 8.47 21.15 1.00
CA LYS A 226 9.50 22.20 0.97
C LYS A 226 9.48 23.08 2.22
N ARG A 227 8.29 23.35 2.77
CA ARG A 227 8.16 24.05 4.05
C ARG A 227 8.70 23.21 5.20
N PHE A 228 8.35 21.93 5.25
CA PHE A 228 8.85 21.01 6.27
C PHE A 228 10.39 20.94 6.25
N VAL A 229 10.98 20.61 5.09
CA VAL A 229 12.44 20.52 4.92
C VAL A 229 13.13 21.83 5.26
N GLY A 230 12.58 22.97 4.82
CA GLY A 230 13.16 24.29 5.09
C GLY A 230 13.30 24.57 6.59
N TRP A 231 12.24 24.35 7.35
CA TRP A 231 12.27 24.56 8.80
C TRP A 231 13.04 23.46 9.54
N ALA A 232 12.95 22.20 9.11
CA ALA A 232 13.68 21.09 9.71
C ALA A 232 15.20 21.25 9.55
N ARG A 233 15.67 21.79 8.41
CA ARG A 233 17.08 22.18 8.22
C ARG A 233 17.51 23.24 9.22
N GLU A 234 16.68 24.26 9.45
CA GLU A 234 17.01 25.31 10.42
C GLU A 234 17.20 24.73 11.83
N ILE A 235 16.35 23.78 12.24
CA ILE A 235 16.51 23.05 13.51
C ILE A 235 17.79 22.19 13.52
N ALA A 236 18.05 21.43 12.45
CA ALA A 236 19.22 20.54 12.36
C ALA A 236 20.57 21.29 12.22
N HIS A 237 20.56 22.54 11.76
CA HIS A 237 21.74 23.40 11.63
C HIS A 237 21.92 24.36 12.80
N GLY A 238 20.83 24.73 13.48
CA GLY A 238 20.82 25.73 14.54
C GLY A 238 21.73 25.43 15.73
N GLY A 239 22.16 24.17 15.90
CA GLY A 239 23.11 23.77 16.95
C GLY A 239 22.58 24.07 18.36
N PHE A 240 21.28 24.25 18.49
CA PHE A 240 20.61 24.67 19.72
C PHE A 240 20.47 23.50 20.72
N TYR A 241 20.48 22.28 20.21
CA TYR A 241 20.35 21.04 20.96
C TYR A 241 21.48 20.07 20.64
N ASP A 242 21.79 19.21 21.59
CA ASP A 242 22.65 18.03 21.36
C ASP A 242 22.00 17.08 20.32
N TYR A 243 20.66 17.10 20.22
CA TYR A 243 19.89 16.34 19.24
C TYR A 243 18.62 17.11 18.79
N PRO A 244 18.34 17.25 17.48
CA PRO A 244 17.19 18.01 17.00
C PRO A 244 15.87 17.27 17.25
N THR A 245 14.76 18.01 17.37
CA THR A 245 13.40 17.43 17.43
C THR A 245 12.47 18.17 16.49
N PHE A 246 11.45 17.50 15.96
CA PHE A 246 10.44 18.12 15.08
C PHE A 246 9.09 18.36 15.76
N GLY A 247 8.95 17.93 17.02
CA GLY A 247 7.78 18.19 17.83
C GLY A 247 7.81 19.59 18.43
N VAL A 248 6.63 20.07 18.84
CA VAL A 248 6.50 21.28 19.67
C VAL A 248 6.92 20.90 21.09
N MET A 249 8.18 21.13 21.45
CA MET A 249 8.71 20.91 22.79
C MET A 249 8.56 22.18 23.65
N ASN A 250 8.51 21.99 24.98
CA ASN A 250 8.15 23.03 25.95
C ASN A 250 9.30 23.38 26.92
N TYR A 251 9.20 24.60 27.46
CA TYR A 251 9.80 25.23 28.65
C TYR A 251 11.28 25.64 28.69
N LEU A 252 12.17 25.18 27.80
CA LEU A 252 13.58 25.64 27.79
C LEU A 252 13.98 26.47 26.56
N GLU A 253 13.05 26.65 25.62
CA GLU A 253 13.32 27.34 24.36
C GLU A 253 13.17 28.86 24.48
N THR A 254 14.02 29.62 23.79
CA THR A 254 13.77 31.05 23.58
C THR A 254 12.56 31.25 22.66
N TYR A 255 11.91 32.42 22.70
CA TYR A 255 10.76 32.73 21.84
C TYR A 255 11.04 32.49 20.35
N GLU A 256 12.27 32.71 19.89
CA GLU A 256 12.68 32.50 18.50
C GLU A 256 12.81 31.00 18.14
N GLN A 257 13.20 30.16 19.10
CA GLN A 257 13.33 28.70 18.88
C GLN A 257 11.96 28.02 18.84
N MET A 258 11.05 28.43 19.71
CA MET A 258 9.69 27.89 19.75
C MET A 258 8.91 28.21 18.47
N GLU A 259 9.20 29.34 17.81
CA GLU A 259 8.63 29.64 16.49
C GLU A 259 9.05 28.60 15.44
N LEU A 260 10.32 28.18 15.43
CA LEU A 260 10.81 27.18 14.49
C LEU A 260 10.13 25.82 14.69
N HIS A 261 9.99 25.37 15.94
CA HIS A 261 9.32 24.11 16.28
C HIS A 261 7.83 24.11 15.89
N VAL A 262 7.13 25.23 16.12
CA VAL A 262 5.73 25.38 15.68
C VAL A 262 5.61 25.35 14.15
N GLN A 263 6.56 25.95 13.45
CA GLN A 263 6.55 25.96 11.99
C GLN A 263 6.88 24.58 11.38
N VAL A 264 7.84 23.85 11.97
CA VAL A 264 8.15 22.46 11.57
C VAL A 264 6.94 21.56 11.84
N ASP A 265 6.39 21.56 13.05
CA ASP A 265 5.24 20.75 13.41
C ASP A 265 4.02 21.07 12.53
N GLY A 266 3.73 22.35 12.30
CA GLY A 266 2.63 22.76 11.40
C GLY A 266 2.88 22.41 9.93
N ALA A 267 4.13 22.32 9.47
CA ALA A 267 4.44 21.82 8.14
C ALA A 267 4.32 20.28 8.07
N LEU A 268 4.79 19.60 9.11
CA LEU A 268 4.74 18.14 9.24
C LEU A 268 3.30 17.62 9.31
N ARG A 269 2.40 18.30 10.03
CA ARG A 269 0.97 17.99 10.04
C ARG A 269 0.34 18.11 8.65
N ARG A 270 0.69 19.14 7.90
CA ARG A 270 0.20 19.29 6.51
C ARG A 270 0.71 18.19 5.60
N VAL A 271 1.93 17.71 5.79
CA VAL A 271 2.43 16.52 5.10
C VAL A 271 1.63 15.29 5.55
N GLY A 272 1.43 15.11 6.86
CA GLY A 272 0.64 14.02 7.42
C GLY A 272 -0.81 13.96 6.94
N ASP A 273 -1.45 15.11 6.74
CA ASP A 273 -2.80 15.19 6.16
C ASP A 273 -2.83 14.70 4.70
N LEU A 274 -1.79 15.03 3.93
CA LEU A 274 -1.63 14.57 2.54
C LEU A 274 -1.23 13.09 2.44
N CYS A 275 -0.52 12.59 3.45
CA CYS A 275 -0.06 11.21 3.56
C CYS A 275 -1.00 10.30 4.38
N GLU A 276 -2.11 10.85 4.87
CA GLU A 276 -3.10 10.16 5.72
C GLU A 276 -2.54 9.52 7.01
N TRP A 277 -1.48 10.06 7.61
CA TRP A 277 -0.86 9.52 8.83
C TRP A 277 -1.76 9.52 10.09
N GLY A 278 -2.96 10.08 10.00
CA GLY A 278 -3.99 10.10 11.04
C GLY A 278 -5.37 9.58 10.60
N SER A 279 -5.53 9.03 9.39
CA SER A 279 -6.83 8.48 8.96
C SER A 279 -6.97 7.05 9.49
N THR A 280 -7.55 6.91 10.69
CA THR A 280 -8.04 5.60 11.12
C THR A 280 -9.33 5.35 10.37
N THR A 281 -9.32 4.48 9.35
CA THR A 281 -10.58 3.95 8.80
C THR A 281 -11.21 3.11 9.92
N THR A 282 -12.17 3.68 10.63
CA THR A 282 -12.99 2.96 11.60
C THR A 282 -13.89 2.00 10.83
N ASP A 283 -13.48 0.74 10.71
CA ASP A 283 -14.44 -0.34 10.48
C ASP A 283 -15.24 -0.55 11.78
N ASP A 284 -16.55 -0.78 11.65
CA ASP A 284 -17.61 -0.87 12.68
C ASP A 284 -17.43 -1.96 13.77
N THR A 285 -16.21 -2.43 14.02
CA THR A 285 -15.91 -3.52 14.98
C THR A 285 -14.97 -3.14 16.11
N GLY A 286 -14.51 -1.88 16.22
CA GLY A 286 -13.82 -1.39 17.41
C GLY A 286 -12.48 -2.09 17.71
N TYR A 287 -11.81 -2.62 16.68
CA TYR A 287 -10.41 -3.04 16.72
C TYR A 287 -9.64 -2.28 15.65
N ALA A 288 -8.52 -1.66 16.05
CA ALA A 288 -7.62 -0.98 15.11
C ALA A 288 -7.01 -2.02 14.16
N SER A 289 -7.33 -1.91 12.88
CA SER A 289 -6.66 -2.64 11.81
C SER A 289 -5.56 -1.75 11.26
N THR A 290 -4.31 -2.01 11.67
CA THR A 290 -3.13 -1.55 10.94
C THR A 290 -3.09 -2.30 9.61
N THR A 291 -3.66 -1.72 8.55
CA THR A 291 -3.31 -2.12 7.18
C THR A 291 -1.98 -1.50 6.82
N HIS A 292 -0.91 -2.01 7.43
CA HIS A 292 0.40 -2.00 6.80
C HIS A 292 0.40 -3.13 5.78
N SER A 293 0.50 -2.79 4.49
CA SER A 293 0.73 -3.77 3.43
C SER A 293 2.15 -4.27 3.51
N ASP A 294 2.42 -5.25 4.36
CA ASP A 294 3.66 -6.02 4.33
C ASP A 294 3.36 -7.42 3.79
N GLY A 295 3.80 -7.65 2.55
CA GLY A 295 3.91 -8.97 1.96
C GLY A 295 5.13 -9.69 2.53
N GLU A 296 4.86 -10.79 3.23
CA GLU A 296 5.66 -12.01 3.41
C GLU A 296 7.11 -11.87 3.94
N ASP A 297 7.32 -12.30 5.19
CA ASP A 297 8.13 -13.50 5.37
C ASP A 297 7.70 -14.37 6.57
N LYS A 298 7.73 -15.69 6.34
CA LYS A 298 7.25 -16.74 7.25
C LYS A 298 8.31 -17.09 8.29
N LEU A 299 7.91 -17.14 9.57
CA LEU A 299 8.45 -18.13 10.51
C LEU A 299 7.34 -18.65 11.41
N ALA A 300 6.87 -19.85 11.07
CA ALA A 300 5.97 -20.64 11.87
C ALA A 300 6.72 -21.21 13.08
N VAL A 301 6.17 -21.00 14.29
CA VAL A 301 6.19 -21.99 15.36
C VAL A 301 4.75 -22.13 15.85
N GLY A 302 4.14 -23.27 15.53
CA GLY A 302 2.79 -23.60 15.93
C GLY A 302 2.66 -23.92 17.42
N GLY A 303 1.45 -23.76 17.94
CA GLY A 303 1.14 -24.09 19.33
C GLY A 303 -0.32 -23.96 19.74
N SER A 304 -1.21 -24.69 19.06
CA SER A 304 -2.50 -25.21 19.58
C SER A 304 -3.68 -24.24 19.73
N SER A 305 -4.58 -24.31 18.76
CA SER A 305 -5.98 -23.96 18.86
C SER A 305 -6.78 -25.00 19.67
N THR A 306 -7.51 -24.50 20.65
CA THR A 306 -8.77 -25.05 21.17
C THR A 306 -9.53 -23.81 21.63
N GLY A 307 -10.49 -23.25 20.89
CA GLY A 307 -11.62 -23.91 20.27
C GLY A 307 -12.82 -23.80 21.20
N LEU A 308 -13.41 -22.60 21.31
CA LEU A 308 -14.75 -22.42 21.88
C LEU A 308 -15.52 -21.39 21.05
N THR A 309 -16.33 -21.94 20.14
CA THR A 309 -17.53 -21.32 19.58
C THR A 309 -18.55 -21.03 20.68
N GLY A 310 -19.09 -19.82 20.72
CA GLY A 310 -20.28 -19.46 21.48
C GLY A 310 -20.66 -18.00 21.19
N SER A 311 -21.44 -17.75 20.14
CA SER A 311 -22.89 -17.51 20.25
C SER A 311 -23.22 -16.15 20.90
N THR A 312 -23.24 -15.11 20.07
CA THR A 312 -23.88 -13.82 20.32
C THR A 312 -25.35 -14.03 20.74
N THR A 313 -25.70 -13.60 21.95
CA THR A 313 -27.09 -13.35 22.37
C THR A 313 -27.09 -12.01 23.10
N PRO A 314 -28.04 -11.09 22.84
CA PRO A 314 -28.04 -9.79 23.47
C PRO A 314 -28.49 -9.94 24.93
N SER A 315 -27.54 -9.79 25.85
CA SER A 315 -27.80 -9.68 27.29
C SER A 315 -28.54 -8.37 27.57
N GLY A 316 -29.55 -8.43 28.43
CA GLY A 316 -30.33 -7.26 28.90
C GLY A 316 -29.48 -6.24 29.67
N PRO A 317 -30.09 -5.17 30.22
CA PRO A 317 -29.36 -4.10 30.87
C PRO A 317 -28.51 -4.66 32.02
N ALA A 318 -27.20 -4.43 31.93
CA ALA A 318 -26.21 -4.93 32.88
C ALA A 318 -26.58 -4.53 34.32
N ARG A 319 -26.54 -5.48 35.26
CA ARG A 319 -26.96 -5.22 36.65
C ARG A 319 -25.75 -4.93 37.53
N LEU A 320 -25.62 -3.66 37.93
CA LEU A 320 -24.63 -3.20 38.90
C LEU A 320 -24.86 -3.82 40.30
N PRO A 321 -23.79 -4.06 41.09
CA PRO A 321 -23.90 -4.47 42.48
C PRO A 321 -24.74 -3.48 43.31
N THR A 322 -25.56 -3.97 44.23
CA THR A 322 -26.46 -3.14 45.05
C THR A 322 -25.73 -2.21 46.02
N ASP A 323 -24.48 -2.52 46.34
CA ASP A 323 -23.55 -1.79 47.19
C ASP A 323 -22.57 -0.90 46.41
N ALA A 324 -22.75 -0.77 45.10
CA ALA A 324 -21.89 0.06 44.27
C ALA A 324 -21.96 1.55 44.64
N SER A 325 -20.78 2.14 44.82
CA SER A 325 -20.56 3.57 45.01
C SER A 325 -20.50 4.30 43.66
N VAL A 326 -19.97 3.65 42.62
CA VAL A 326 -19.90 4.15 41.24
C VAL A 326 -21.08 3.62 40.44
N ARG A 327 -22.07 4.48 40.17
CA ARG A 327 -23.39 4.07 39.63
C ARG A 327 -23.63 4.49 38.20
N SER A 328 -22.81 5.39 37.68
CA SER A 328 -22.93 5.93 36.32
C SER A 328 -21.57 6.00 35.62
N ALA A 329 -21.60 6.18 34.29
CA ALA A 329 -20.41 6.41 33.50
C ALA A 329 -19.68 7.70 33.93
N GLU A 330 -20.43 8.72 34.36
CA GLU A 330 -19.89 9.95 34.91
C GLU A 330 -19.17 9.72 36.24
N ASP A 331 -19.75 8.94 37.15
CA ASP A 331 -19.10 8.61 38.42
C ASP A 331 -17.80 7.82 38.19
N ALA A 332 -17.82 6.93 37.18
CA ALA A 332 -16.65 6.14 36.81
C ALA A 332 -15.54 7.04 36.23
N ARG A 333 -15.90 7.99 35.37
CA ARG A 333 -14.97 9.00 34.87
C ARG A 333 -14.38 9.85 36.01
N GLU A 334 -15.22 10.28 36.95
CA GLU A 334 -14.79 11.09 38.08
C GLU A 334 -13.82 10.34 38.99
N ALA A 335 -14.03 9.03 39.21
CA ALA A 335 -13.08 8.18 39.93
C ALA A 335 -11.70 8.16 39.24
N VAL A 336 -11.65 8.01 37.92
CA VAL A 336 -10.40 8.05 37.13
C VAL A 336 -9.70 9.40 37.25
N VAL A 337 -10.43 10.51 37.05
CA VAL A 337 -9.87 11.86 37.13
C VAL A 337 -9.34 12.18 38.53
N ASN A 338 -10.05 11.77 39.58
CA ASN A 338 -9.61 11.97 40.96
C ASN A 338 -8.33 11.16 41.26
N PHE A 339 -8.29 9.89 40.84
CA PHE A 339 -7.12 9.03 41.02
C PHE A 339 -5.87 9.59 40.31
N LEU A 340 -6.01 9.99 39.04
CA LEU A 340 -4.92 10.60 38.26
C LEU A 340 -4.58 12.02 38.74
N GLY A 341 -5.50 12.68 39.44
CA GLY A 341 -5.27 14.00 40.05
C GLY A 341 -4.34 13.96 41.26
N GLU A 342 -4.20 12.80 41.91
CA GLU A 342 -3.27 12.60 43.02
C GLU A 342 -1.84 12.25 42.56
N GLN A 343 -1.69 11.90 41.28
CA GLN A 343 -0.43 11.50 40.68
C GLN A 343 0.24 12.67 39.98
N SER A 344 1.56 12.80 40.16
CA SER A 344 2.34 13.83 39.50
C SER A 344 2.63 13.45 38.05
N TRP A 345 2.48 14.42 37.16
CA TRP A 345 2.99 14.37 35.80
C TRP A 345 4.02 15.48 35.64
N GLY A 346 5.29 15.13 35.45
CA GLY A 346 6.43 16.05 35.42
C GLY A 346 6.81 16.63 36.79
N PHE A 347 7.82 17.50 36.78
CA PHE A 347 8.40 18.10 38.00
C PHE A 347 7.71 19.40 38.47
N PHE A 348 6.71 19.92 37.75
CA PHE A 348 6.17 21.28 37.97
C PHE A 348 4.83 21.34 38.73
N GLY A 349 4.42 20.24 39.38
CA GLY A 349 3.16 20.17 40.11
C GLY A 349 1.92 20.03 39.23
N ALA A 350 2.09 19.61 37.97
CA ALA A 350 1.01 19.14 37.12
C ALA A 350 0.65 17.69 37.50
N THR A 351 -0.58 17.27 37.16
CA THR A 351 -1.10 15.96 37.53
C THR A 351 -1.41 15.12 36.30
N CYS A 352 -1.43 13.79 36.44
CA CYS A 352 -1.80 12.89 35.34
C CYS A 352 -3.22 13.19 34.81
N ALA A 353 -4.11 13.73 35.66
CA ALA A 353 -5.43 14.19 35.23
C ALA A 353 -5.35 15.38 34.25
N MET A 354 -4.39 16.29 34.42
CA MET A 354 -4.18 17.41 33.49
C MET A 354 -3.65 16.89 32.15
N TRP A 355 -2.69 15.96 32.17
CA TRP A 355 -2.19 15.30 30.95
C TRP A 355 -3.32 14.63 30.16
N LEU A 356 -4.15 13.85 30.84
CA LEU A 356 -5.28 13.15 30.22
C LEU A 356 -6.25 14.14 29.54
N ASP A 357 -6.50 15.30 30.14
CA ASP A 357 -7.37 16.34 29.58
C ASP A 357 -6.74 17.05 28.37
N PHE A 358 -5.42 17.18 28.32
CA PHE A 358 -4.71 17.80 27.20
C PHE A 358 -4.65 16.90 25.96
N ASP A 359 -4.41 15.60 26.16
CA ASP A 359 -4.06 14.70 25.05
C ASP A 359 -5.20 13.76 24.64
N TYR A 360 -6.22 13.61 25.48
CA TYR A 360 -7.31 12.68 25.25
C TYR A 360 -8.69 13.31 25.44
N ARG A 361 -9.67 12.78 24.71
CA ARG A 361 -11.10 13.06 24.86
C ARG A 361 -11.80 11.88 25.51
N TRP A 362 -12.66 12.16 26.48
CA TRP A 362 -13.55 11.16 27.05
C TRP A 362 -14.77 10.95 26.16
N GLU A 363 -15.06 9.70 25.79
CA GLU A 363 -16.24 9.32 25.04
C GLU A 363 -17.23 8.61 25.97
N ARG A 364 -18.39 9.24 26.22
CA ARG A 364 -19.45 8.67 27.06
C ARG A 364 -19.88 7.28 26.55
N ASP A 365 -20.02 7.14 25.23
CA ASP A 365 -20.43 5.88 24.59
C ASP A 365 -19.35 4.79 24.67
N GLY A 366 -18.10 5.18 24.92
CA GLY A 366 -16.98 4.26 25.17
C GLY A 366 -16.90 3.77 26.61
N THR A 367 -17.70 4.32 27.52
CA THR A 367 -17.68 3.98 28.96
C THR A 367 -18.85 3.08 29.34
N PHE A 368 -18.56 1.85 29.77
CA PHE A 368 -19.59 0.87 30.10
C PHE A 368 -19.17 -0.07 31.23
N TYR A 369 -20.17 -0.64 31.91
CA TYR A 369 -19.95 -1.66 32.92
C TYR A 369 -19.78 -3.04 32.25
N SER A 370 -18.64 -3.69 32.48
CA SER A 370 -18.38 -5.06 32.03
C SER A 370 -18.82 -6.05 33.11
N GLU A 371 -19.84 -6.86 32.83
CA GLU A 371 -20.30 -7.90 33.76
C GLU A 371 -19.26 -9.01 33.93
N ASP A 372 -18.50 -9.32 32.88
CA ASP A 372 -17.48 -10.38 32.89
C ASP A 372 -16.31 -10.04 33.84
N GLU A 373 -15.92 -8.78 33.87
CA GLU A 373 -14.82 -8.30 34.73
C GLU A 373 -15.33 -7.70 36.05
N SER A 374 -16.65 -7.54 36.20
CA SER A 374 -17.30 -6.85 37.32
C SER A 374 -16.72 -5.44 37.58
N ARG A 375 -16.34 -4.73 36.51
CA ARG A 375 -15.68 -3.43 36.55
C ARG A 375 -16.25 -2.48 35.50
N TRP A 376 -16.20 -1.19 35.79
CA TRP A 376 -16.42 -0.15 34.78
C TRP A 376 -15.19 -0.03 33.89
N LEU A 377 -15.41 0.02 32.58
CA LEU A 377 -14.41 0.35 31.59
C LEU A 377 -14.62 1.80 31.17
N VAL A 378 -13.65 2.67 31.44
CA VAL A 378 -13.66 4.08 31.07
C VAL A 378 -12.65 4.30 29.96
N LYS A 379 -13.13 4.71 28.79
CA LYS A 379 -12.29 4.88 27.59
C LYS A 379 -12.04 6.35 27.27
N TYR A 380 -10.82 6.61 26.84
CA TYR A 380 -10.35 7.91 26.39
C TYR A 380 -9.70 7.73 25.01
N THR A 381 -10.14 8.52 24.04
CA THR A 381 -9.59 8.49 22.67
C THR A 381 -8.62 9.64 22.52
N GLN A 382 -7.52 9.44 21.83
CA GLN A 382 -6.53 10.48 21.60
C GLN A 382 -7.14 11.65 20.80
N ASN A 383 -6.77 12.89 21.13
CA ASN A 383 -7.22 14.08 20.41
C ASN A 383 -6.69 14.12 18.96
N ASP A 384 -7.50 14.64 18.04
CA ASP A 384 -7.15 14.71 16.61
C ASP A 384 -5.89 15.58 16.41
N GLY A 385 -4.91 15.05 15.68
CA GLY A 385 -3.63 15.74 15.43
C GLY A 385 -2.54 15.49 16.48
N ARG A 386 -2.77 14.62 17.47
CA ARG A 386 -1.72 14.06 18.33
C ARG A 386 -1.16 12.77 17.73
N ILE A 387 0.16 12.61 17.80
CA ILE A 387 0.91 11.48 17.21
C ILE A 387 1.63 10.67 18.32
N VAL A 388 1.52 11.11 19.57
CA VAL A 388 2.23 10.51 20.72
C VAL A 388 1.24 10.01 21.76
N GLY A 389 1.36 8.74 22.15
CA GLY A 389 0.50 8.05 23.11
C GLY A 389 -0.34 6.97 22.44
N LEU A 390 -0.94 6.08 23.23
CA LEU A 390 -1.87 5.08 22.72
C LEU A 390 -3.07 5.76 22.06
N PRO A 391 -3.63 5.21 20.97
CA PRO A 391 -4.80 5.78 20.31
C PRO A 391 -6.04 5.74 21.23
N VAL A 392 -6.10 4.76 22.13
CA VAL A 392 -7.15 4.60 23.13
C VAL A 392 -6.52 4.21 24.46
N LEU A 393 -6.89 4.93 25.52
CA LEU A 393 -6.62 4.53 26.91
C LEU A 393 -7.88 3.94 27.53
N ALA A 394 -7.72 2.88 28.30
CA ALA A 394 -8.76 2.21 29.05
C ALA A 394 -8.39 2.11 30.53
N PHE A 395 -9.24 2.66 31.39
CA PHE A 395 -9.14 2.53 32.83
C PHE A 395 -10.26 1.65 33.36
N ARG A 396 -9.93 0.71 34.23
CA ARG A 396 -10.88 -0.14 34.94
C ARG A 396 -11.18 0.45 36.31
N VAL A 397 -12.46 0.63 36.63
CA VAL A 397 -12.90 1.15 37.93
C VAL A 397 -13.73 0.09 38.64
N ASP A 398 -13.36 -0.25 39.87
CA ASP A 398 -14.15 -1.13 40.73
C ASP A 398 -15.45 -0.40 41.17
N PRO A 399 -16.63 -0.99 40.94
CA PRO A 399 -17.90 -0.32 41.22
C PRO A 399 -18.18 -0.12 42.72
N VAL A 400 -17.55 -0.91 43.60
CA VAL A 400 -17.76 -0.88 45.05
C VAL A 400 -16.69 -0.03 45.73
N THR A 401 -15.41 -0.29 45.42
CA THR A 401 -14.28 0.39 46.10
C THR A 401 -13.88 1.71 45.45
N GLY A 402 -14.22 1.92 44.17
CA GLY A 402 -13.74 3.05 43.38
C GLY A 402 -12.26 2.96 43.00
N GLU A 403 -11.62 1.80 43.22
CA GLU A 403 -10.23 1.57 42.83
C GLU A 403 -10.09 1.62 41.30
N VAL A 404 -9.11 2.40 40.83
CA VAL A 404 -8.83 2.61 39.42
C VAL A 404 -7.57 1.83 39.05
N LYS A 405 -7.59 1.18 37.89
CA LYS A 405 -6.44 0.50 37.31
C LYS A 405 -6.41 0.66 35.79
N GLY A 406 -5.35 1.24 35.27
CA GLY A 406 -5.00 1.32 33.86
C GLY A 406 -4.58 -0.05 33.33
N ASP A 407 -4.96 -0.34 32.09
CA ASP A 407 -4.48 -1.52 31.36
C ASP A 407 -4.07 -1.11 29.96
N ASN A 408 -3.10 -0.19 29.95
CA ASN A 408 -2.60 0.44 28.74
C ASN A 408 -1.17 -0.04 28.47
N LYS A 409 -0.89 -1.31 28.75
CA LYS A 409 0.45 -1.88 28.56
C LYS A 409 0.79 -1.94 27.07
N ILE A 410 1.86 -1.27 26.70
CA ILE A 410 2.57 -1.54 25.45
C ILE A 410 3.57 -2.66 25.75
N GLU A 411 3.54 -3.74 24.98
CA GLU A 411 4.54 -4.80 25.07
C GLU A 411 5.87 -4.26 24.53
N GLY A 412 6.69 -3.70 25.42
CA GLY A 412 8.11 -3.45 25.15
C GLY A 412 8.68 -2.07 25.43
N ASP A 413 7.89 -0.99 25.50
CA ASP A 413 8.45 0.35 25.68
C ASP A 413 7.51 1.28 26.46
N ARG A 414 8.10 2.03 27.40
CA ARG A 414 7.45 3.10 28.14
C ARG A 414 7.28 4.30 27.21
N ALA A 415 6.07 4.83 27.09
CA ALA A 415 5.90 6.13 26.46
C ALA A 415 6.54 7.19 27.36
N GLY A 416 7.74 7.68 27.03
CA GLY A 416 8.48 8.65 27.84
C GLY A 416 7.72 9.96 28.13
N ILE A 417 6.62 10.21 27.42
CA ILE A 417 5.76 11.39 27.55
C ILE A 417 4.61 11.19 28.55
N SER A 418 4.12 9.96 28.76
CA SER A 418 3.09 9.70 29.76
C SER A 418 3.66 9.65 31.19
N GLU A 419 4.98 9.49 31.36
CA GLU A 419 5.64 9.39 32.67
C GLU A 419 4.90 8.44 33.63
N ASP A 420 4.55 7.25 33.13
CA ASP A 420 3.76 6.19 33.79
C ASP A 420 2.26 6.50 34.02
N CYS A 421 1.75 7.70 33.66
CA CYS A 421 0.34 8.09 33.83
C CYS A 421 -0.69 7.17 33.14
N ASP A 422 -0.26 6.39 32.15
CA ASP A 422 -1.06 5.37 31.46
C ASP A 422 -1.00 3.98 32.12
N GLU A 423 -0.03 3.71 32.98
CA GLU A 423 0.21 2.38 33.58
C GLU A 423 -0.41 2.16 34.97
N PHE A 424 -0.82 3.23 35.67
CA PHE A 424 -1.25 3.19 37.08
C PHE A 424 -2.54 2.41 37.36
#